data_AF-A0A480IKF2-F1
#
_entry.id   AF-A0A480IKF2-F1
#
_cell.length_a   1.000
_cell.length_b   1.000
_cell.length_c   1.000
_cell.angle_alpha   90.00
_cell.angle_beta   90.00
_cell.angle_gamma   90.00
#
_symmetry.space_group_name_H-M   'P 1'
#
loop_
_entity.id
_entity.type
_entity.pdbx_description
1 polymer ?
#
loop_
_entity_poly.entity_id
_entity_poly.type
_entity_poly.pdbx_seq_one_letter_code
_entity_poly.pdbx_strand_id
1 'polypeptide(L)'
;MASAAVESFVIKQLDLLELERSAEVEERRSWQENVSLKELQSRGVCLLKLQVSSQRTGLYGRLLVTFEPRRCASAAVLPSNSFTSGDIVGLYDEDSQLATGVLTRITQKLVTVALDASHDFQLSLDRERSYRLLKLANDVTYKRLKKALTTLQKYHSGPASALIEVLFGASAPSPASDIRKHGRVSPSR
;
A
#
# COMPACT_ATOMS: atom_id res chain seq x y z
N MET A 1 18.79 -10.11 29.17
CA MET A 1 18.49 -8.66 29.20
C MET A 1 17.90 -8.16 27.87
N ALA A 2 18.44 -8.57 26.72
CA ALA A 2 17.90 -8.22 25.39
C ALA A 2 16.39 -8.51 25.25
N SER A 3 15.95 -9.71 25.65
CA SER A 3 14.54 -10.15 25.49
C SER A 3 13.53 -9.20 26.16
N ALA A 4 13.79 -8.76 27.40
CA ALA A 4 12.91 -7.85 28.12
C ALA A 4 12.88 -6.43 27.50
N ALA A 5 14.02 -5.95 26.99
CA ALA A 5 14.11 -4.67 26.30
C ALA A 5 13.34 -4.69 24.97
N VAL A 6 13.45 -5.80 24.22
CA VAL A 6 12.70 -6.05 22.98
C VAL A 6 11.20 -6.10 23.26
N GLU A 7 10.78 -6.81 24.31
CA GLU A 7 9.37 -6.92 24.69
C GLU A 7 8.77 -5.56 25.04
N SER A 8 9.45 -4.78 25.90
CA SER A 8 9.00 -3.42 26.27
C SER A 8 8.92 -2.49 25.05
N PHE A 9 9.92 -2.56 24.16
CA PHE A 9 9.91 -1.81 22.91
C PHE A 9 8.73 -2.20 22.02
N VAL A 10 8.49 -3.49 21.81
CA VAL A 10 7.41 -3.97 20.94
C VAL A 10 6.05 -3.54 21.47
N ILE A 11 5.78 -3.68 22.77
CA ILE A 11 4.51 -3.24 23.38
C ILE A 11 4.30 -1.75 23.11
N LYS A 12 5.30 -0.91 23.44
CA LYS A 12 5.20 0.54 23.23
C LYS A 12 5.00 0.90 21.76
N GLN A 13 5.68 0.23 20.84
CA GLN A 13 5.53 0.49 19.40
C GLN A 13 4.17 0.05 18.88
N LEU A 14 3.58 -1.03 19.39
CA LEU A 14 2.23 -1.45 19.02
C LEU A 14 1.19 -0.42 19.47
N ASP A 15 1.33 0.12 20.67
CA ASP A 15 0.43 1.17 21.19
C ASP A 15 0.52 2.44 20.35
N LEU A 16 1.75 2.89 20.05
CA LEU A 16 1.98 4.07 19.19
C LEU A 16 1.45 3.86 17.78
N LEU A 17 1.59 2.65 17.23
CA LEU A 17 1.07 2.31 15.90
C LEU A 17 -0.47 2.33 15.86
N GLU A 18 -1.14 1.90 16.93
CA GLU A 18 -2.60 1.97 17.01
C GLU A 18 -3.09 3.42 17.15
N LEU A 19 -2.36 4.25 17.89
CA LEU A 19 -2.67 5.67 18.01
C LEU A 19 -2.54 6.39 16.66
N GLU A 20 -1.45 6.15 15.93
CA GLU A 20 -1.25 6.68 14.57
C GLU A 20 -2.37 6.23 13.62
N ARG A 21 -2.71 4.93 13.64
CA ARG A 21 -3.79 4.39 12.81
C ARG A 21 -5.13 5.06 13.14
N SER A 22 -5.43 5.24 14.42
CA SER A 22 -6.69 5.85 14.85
C SER A 22 -6.78 7.30 14.39
N ALA A 23 -5.69 8.06 14.49
CA ALA A 23 -5.61 9.43 13.98
C ALA A 23 -5.81 9.49 12.45
N GLU A 24 -5.16 8.60 11.69
CA GLU A 24 -5.30 8.51 10.23
C GLU A 24 -6.74 8.15 9.81
N VAL A 25 -7.39 7.22 10.54
CA VAL A 25 -8.77 6.80 10.28
C VAL A 25 -9.75 7.94 10.58
N GLU A 26 -9.59 8.63 11.71
CA GLU A 26 -10.48 9.72 12.12
C GLU A 26 -10.37 10.91 11.16
N GLU A 27 -9.13 11.32 10.81
CA GLU A 27 -8.91 12.36 9.82
C GLU A 27 -9.62 12.00 8.51
N ARG A 28 -9.44 10.78 8.01
CA ARG A 28 -10.03 10.36 6.75
C ARG A 28 -11.55 10.21 6.80
N ARG A 29 -12.11 9.74 7.92
CA ARG A 29 -13.56 9.62 8.13
C ARG A 29 -14.23 10.99 8.04
N SER A 30 -13.64 12.00 8.67
CA SER A 30 -14.17 13.37 8.61
C SER A 30 -14.21 13.93 7.18
N TRP A 31 -13.28 13.50 6.32
CA TRP A 31 -13.26 13.89 4.90
C TRP A 31 -14.30 13.12 4.09
N GLN A 32 -14.50 11.83 4.37
CA GLN A 32 -15.42 11.01 3.59
C GLN A 32 -16.90 11.30 3.91
N GLU A 33 -17.21 11.66 5.16
CA GLU A 33 -18.59 11.94 5.60
C GLU A 33 -19.06 13.37 5.27
N ASN A 34 -18.14 14.35 5.21
CA ASN A 34 -18.51 15.78 5.07
C ASN A 34 -18.12 16.43 3.73
N VAL A 35 -17.41 15.73 2.85
CA VAL A 35 -16.86 16.32 1.61
C VAL A 35 -17.49 15.69 0.38
N SER A 36 -17.97 16.53 -0.54
CA SER A 36 -18.52 16.06 -1.81
C SER A 36 -17.44 15.37 -2.67
N LEU A 37 -17.85 14.40 -3.49
CA LEU A 37 -16.94 13.70 -4.42
C LEU A 37 -16.17 14.65 -5.35
N LYS A 38 -16.80 15.76 -5.77
CA LYS A 38 -16.16 16.77 -6.61
C LYS A 38 -15.02 17.48 -5.87
N GLU A 39 -15.18 17.72 -4.58
CA GLU A 39 -14.16 18.35 -3.77
C GLU A 39 -13.03 17.37 -3.39
N LEU A 40 -13.34 16.09 -3.20
CA LEU A 40 -12.29 15.06 -3.12
C LEU A 40 -11.45 14.98 -4.41
N GLN A 41 -12.07 15.22 -5.57
CA GLN A 41 -11.35 15.31 -6.84
C GLN A 41 -10.51 16.58 -6.94
N SER A 42 -11.00 17.74 -6.49
CA SER A 42 -10.20 18.98 -6.52
C SER A 42 -9.00 18.91 -5.59
N ARG A 43 -9.12 18.19 -4.47
CA ARG A 43 -8.00 17.86 -3.57
C ARG A 43 -7.06 16.79 -4.13
N GLY A 44 -7.42 16.13 -5.23
CA GLY A 44 -6.57 15.16 -5.91
C GLY A 44 -6.56 13.74 -5.34
N VAL A 45 -7.48 13.42 -4.42
CA VAL A 45 -7.57 12.09 -3.77
C VAL A 45 -8.68 11.20 -4.36
N CYS A 46 -9.44 11.72 -5.32
CA CYS A 46 -10.47 10.98 -6.04
C CYS A 46 -10.41 11.28 -7.55
N LEU A 47 -10.67 10.27 -8.38
CA LEU A 47 -10.82 10.41 -9.83
C LEU A 47 -12.22 9.95 -10.22
N LEU A 48 -13.03 10.85 -10.79
CA LEU A 48 -14.40 10.58 -11.20
C LEU A 48 -14.51 10.32 -12.70
N LYS A 49 -15.62 9.70 -13.11
CA LYS A 49 -16.02 9.53 -14.51
C LYS A 49 -14.95 8.84 -15.36
N LEU A 50 -14.37 7.78 -14.81
CA LEU A 50 -13.40 6.94 -15.49
C LEU A 50 -14.11 5.86 -16.32
N GLN A 51 -13.51 5.48 -17.44
CA GLN A 51 -13.93 4.34 -18.26
C GLN A 51 -12.80 3.32 -18.35
N VAL A 52 -13.14 2.06 -18.57
CA VAL A 52 -12.15 1.00 -18.77
C VAL A 52 -11.54 1.11 -20.15
N SER A 53 -10.23 1.32 -20.20
CA SER A 53 -9.43 1.33 -21.43
C SER A 53 -8.98 -0.09 -21.81
N SER A 54 -8.43 -0.82 -20.84
CA SER A 54 -7.99 -2.21 -21.05
C SER A 54 -8.00 -3.03 -19.76
N GLN A 55 -8.09 -4.35 -19.92
CA GLN A 55 -8.04 -5.34 -18.84
C GLN A 55 -7.06 -6.43 -19.24
N ARG A 56 -6.20 -6.86 -18.30
CA ARG A 56 -5.23 -7.94 -18.53
C ARG A 56 -4.88 -8.64 -17.23
N THR A 57 -4.43 -9.88 -17.32
CA THR A 57 -3.89 -10.62 -16.17
C THR A 57 -2.46 -10.16 -15.88
N GLY A 58 -2.19 -9.83 -14.62
CA GLY A 58 -0.88 -9.42 -14.11
C GLY A 58 -0.19 -10.49 -13.28
N LEU A 59 0.84 -10.07 -12.54
CA LEU A 59 1.58 -10.94 -11.63
C LEU A 59 0.66 -11.55 -10.57
N TYR A 60 0.94 -12.81 -10.20
CA TYR A 60 0.17 -13.58 -9.23
C TYR A 60 -1.32 -13.75 -9.62
N GLY A 61 -1.64 -13.70 -10.92
CA GLY A 61 -3.02 -13.87 -11.41
C GLY A 61 -3.94 -12.69 -11.12
N ARG A 62 -3.41 -11.55 -10.66
CA ARG A 62 -4.23 -10.36 -10.34
C ARG A 62 -4.75 -9.69 -11.60
N LEU A 63 -5.99 -9.21 -11.58
CA LEU A 63 -6.56 -8.45 -12.68
C LEU A 63 -5.99 -7.02 -12.70
N LEU A 64 -5.31 -6.65 -13.78
CA LEU A 64 -4.86 -5.29 -14.05
C LEU A 64 -5.87 -4.58 -14.94
N VAL A 65 -6.44 -3.49 -14.42
CA VAL A 65 -7.42 -2.68 -15.13
C VAL A 65 -6.83 -1.30 -15.36
N THR A 66 -6.80 -0.86 -16.61
CA THR A 66 -6.40 0.50 -16.98
C THR A 66 -7.62 1.33 -17.24
N PHE A 67 -7.71 2.45 -16.55
CA PHE A 67 -8.77 3.42 -16.67
C PHE A 67 -8.27 4.69 -17.35
N GLU A 68 -9.18 5.35 -18.07
CA GLU A 68 -8.97 6.64 -18.72
C GLU A 68 -10.18 7.54 -18.46
N PRO A 69 -10.06 8.87 -18.55
CA PRO A 69 -11.23 9.75 -18.49
C PRO A 69 -12.29 9.36 -19.52
N ARG A 70 -13.56 9.38 -19.13
CA ARG A 70 -14.67 9.26 -20.09
C ARG A 70 -14.59 10.41 -21.10
N ARG A 71 -14.72 10.09 -22.39
CA ARG A 71 -14.55 11.04 -23.51
C ARG A 71 -15.35 12.33 -23.27
N CYS A 72 -14.64 13.42 -22.97
CA CYS A 72 -15.21 14.76 -22.96
C CYS A 72 -14.50 15.72 -23.95
N ALA A 73 -13.31 15.36 -24.46
CA ALA A 73 -12.65 16.00 -25.61
C ALA A 73 -11.49 15.13 -26.10
N SER A 74 -11.02 15.33 -27.33
CA SER A 74 -9.95 14.57 -28.03
C SER A 74 -8.56 14.60 -27.36
N ALA A 75 -8.43 15.20 -26.18
CA ALA A 75 -7.23 15.26 -25.38
C ALA A 75 -7.53 15.12 -23.86
N ALA A 76 -8.46 14.24 -23.47
CA ALA A 76 -8.82 14.10 -22.07
C ALA A 76 -7.63 13.62 -21.21
N VAL A 77 -7.20 14.47 -20.28
CA VAL A 77 -6.16 14.25 -19.28
C VAL A 77 -6.84 14.00 -17.94
N LEU A 78 -6.23 13.19 -17.07
CA LEU A 78 -6.69 13.03 -15.69
C LEU A 78 -6.60 14.38 -14.97
N PRO A 79 -7.57 14.71 -14.09
CA PRO A 79 -7.46 15.91 -13.26
C PRO A 79 -6.21 15.86 -12.39
N SER A 80 -5.73 17.03 -11.95
CA SER A 80 -4.59 17.13 -11.05
C SER A 80 -4.84 16.29 -9.80
N ASN A 81 -3.90 15.41 -9.47
CA ASN A 81 -4.13 14.38 -8.47
C ASN A 81 -2.83 13.98 -7.74
N SER A 82 -2.98 13.38 -6.57
CA SER A 82 -1.87 12.95 -5.70
C SER A 82 -1.73 11.42 -5.67
N PHE A 83 -2.13 10.74 -6.75
CA PHE A 83 -1.99 9.29 -6.85
C PHE A 83 -0.56 8.92 -7.29
N THR A 84 -0.03 7.89 -6.67
CA THR A 84 1.31 7.36 -6.91
C THR A 84 1.29 5.84 -6.95
N SER A 85 2.26 5.23 -7.64
CA SER A 85 2.40 3.78 -7.65
C SER A 85 2.60 3.26 -6.22
N GLY A 86 1.80 2.28 -5.81
CA GLY A 86 1.76 1.73 -4.46
C GLY A 86 0.57 2.21 -3.61
N ASP A 87 -0.15 3.25 -4.05
CA ASP A 87 -1.36 3.70 -3.36
C ASP A 87 -2.45 2.63 -3.36
N ILE A 88 -3.12 2.48 -2.22
CA ILE A 88 -4.31 1.63 -2.10
C ILE A 88 -5.51 2.43 -2.57
N VAL A 89 -6.29 1.87 -3.48
CA VAL A 89 -7.45 2.53 -4.08
C VAL A 89 -8.68 1.63 -4.03
N GLY A 90 -9.83 2.26 -3.83
CA GLY A 90 -11.13 1.64 -3.93
C GLY A 90 -11.72 1.94 -5.30
N LEU A 91 -12.20 0.90 -5.98
CA LEU A 91 -12.95 1.00 -7.22
C LEU A 91 -14.43 0.99 -6.88
N TYR A 92 -15.17 1.98 -7.38
CA TYR A 92 -16.61 2.08 -7.17
C TYR A 92 -17.34 2.27 -8.50
N ASP A 93 -18.56 1.76 -8.55
CA ASP A 93 -19.57 1.98 -9.59
C ASP A 93 -20.79 2.59 -8.94
N GLU A 94 -21.25 3.73 -9.48
CA GLU A 94 -22.20 4.64 -8.84
C GLU A 94 -21.81 4.87 -7.37
N ASP A 95 -22.48 4.21 -6.43
CA ASP A 95 -22.24 4.32 -4.99
C ASP A 95 -21.73 3.05 -4.29
N SER A 96 -21.58 1.95 -5.03
CA SER A 96 -21.13 0.67 -4.47
C SER A 96 -19.61 0.49 -4.62
N GLN A 97 -18.95 -0.01 -3.57
CA GLN A 97 -17.55 -0.41 -3.66
C GLN A 97 -17.45 -1.77 -4.33
N LEU A 98 -16.89 -1.80 -5.54
CA LEU A 98 -16.75 -3.03 -6.33
C LEU A 98 -15.52 -3.84 -5.91
N ALA A 99 -14.40 -3.15 -5.68
CA ALA A 99 -13.13 -3.80 -5.41
C ALA A 99 -12.17 -2.85 -4.68
N THR A 100 -11.12 -3.44 -4.12
CA THR A 100 -9.92 -2.72 -3.69
C THR A 100 -8.74 -3.15 -4.55
N GLY A 101 -7.73 -2.30 -4.66
CA GLY A 101 -6.55 -2.61 -5.42
C GLY A 101 -5.38 -1.68 -5.14
N VAL A 102 -4.26 -2.01 -5.75
CA VAL A 102 -3.03 -1.22 -5.66
C VAL A 102 -2.78 -0.54 -6.99
N LEU A 103 -2.52 0.76 -6.95
CA LEU A 103 -2.16 1.51 -8.13
C LEU A 103 -0.76 1.09 -8.60
N THR A 104 -0.67 0.57 -9.82
CA THR A 104 0.60 0.05 -10.38
C THR A 104 1.30 1.08 -11.26
N ARG A 105 0.52 1.87 -11.99
CA ARG A 105 1.01 2.90 -12.90
C ARG A 105 0.04 4.05 -12.98
N ILE A 106 0.56 5.27 -12.98
CA ILE A 106 -0.19 6.47 -13.34
C ILE A 106 0.57 7.25 -14.40
N THR A 107 -0.18 7.86 -15.32
CA THR A 107 0.31 8.78 -16.33
C THR A 107 -0.64 9.98 -16.37
N GLN A 108 -0.36 10.96 -17.23
CA GLN A 108 -1.27 12.09 -17.42
C GLN A 108 -2.66 11.67 -17.93
N LYS A 109 -2.80 10.52 -18.60
CA LYS A 109 -4.07 10.13 -19.26
C LYS A 109 -4.67 8.82 -18.74
N LEU A 110 -3.84 7.97 -18.14
CA LEU A 110 -4.19 6.60 -17.78
C LEU A 110 -3.79 6.31 -16.35
N VAL A 111 -4.61 5.53 -15.66
CA VAL A 111 -4.32 4.96 -14.35
C VAL A 111 -4.57 3.45 -14.37
N THR A 112 -3.59 2.66 -13.94
CA THR A 112 -3.66 1.20 -13.93
C THR A 112 -3.67 0.68 -12.50
N VAL A 113 -4.69 -0.09 -12.17
CA VAL A 113 -4.89 -0.67 -10.83
C VAL A 113 -4.81 -2.18 -10.90
N ALA A 114 -4.06 -2.78 -9.99
CA ALA A 114 -4.10 -4.21 -9.73
C ALA A 114 -5.16 -4.50 -8.67
N LEU A 115 -6.27 -5.12 -9.07
CA LEU A 115 -7.36 -5.44 -8.16
C LEU A 115 -7.03 -6.67 -7.32
N ASP A 116 -7.40 -6.62 -6.04
CA ASP A 116 -7.25 -7.76 -5.14
C ASP A 116 -8.37 -8.78 -5.42
N ALA A 117 -7.99 -10.05 -5.55
CA ALA A 117 -8.85 -11.16 -5.95
C ALA A 117 -9.79 -11.65 -4.84
N SER A 118 -10.08 -10.84 -3.82
CA SER A 118 -10.78 -11.26 -2.61
C SER A 118 -12.29 -11.42 -2.77
N HIS A 119 -12.82 -11.28 -3.98
CA HIS A 119 -14.22 -11.51 -4.28
C HIS A 119 -14.30 -12.60 -5.34
N ASP A 120 -14.96 -13.71 -5.02
CA ASP A 120 -15.25 -14.90 -5.86
C ASP A 120 -16.03 -14.60 -7.15
N PHE A 121 -16.19 -13.33 -7.51
CA PHE A 121 -16.83 -12.90 -8.73
C PHE A 121 -15.76 -12.57 -9.77
N GLN A 122 -15.89 -13.15 -10.95
CA GLN A 122 -15.33 -12.56 -12.16
C GLN A 122 -15.84 -11.11 -12.24
N LEU A 123 -15.06 -10.16 -11.74
CA LEU A 123 -15.33 -8.74 -11.88
C LEU A 123 -15.25 -8.40 -13.37
N SER A 124 -16.39 -8.50 -14.06
CA SER A 124 -16.53 -8.04 -15.43
C SER A 124 -16.76 -6.53 -15.40
N LEU A 125 -15.69 -5.77 -15.67
CA LEU A 125 -15.83 -4.33 -15.81
C LEU A 125 -16.22 -3.99 -17.24
N ASP A 126 -17.36 -3.32 -17.39
CA ASP A 126 -17.90 -2.91 -18.68
C ASP A 126 -17.24 -1.62 -19.16
N ARG A 127 -16.91 -1.52 -20.45
CA ARG A 127 -16.34 -0.29 -21.02
C ARG A 127 -17.32 0.88 -21.04
N GLU A 128 -18.61 0.61 -21.01
CA GLU A 128 -19.69 1.59 -21.13
C GLU A 128 -20.10 2.21 -19.79
N ARG A 129 -19.63 1.65 -18.66
CA ARG A 129 -19.91 2.14 -17.31
C ARG A 129 -18.94 3.22 -16.86
N SER A 130 -19.34 3.97 -15.84
CA SER A 130 -18.59 5.10 -15.30
C SER A 130 -18.09 4.74 -13.91
N TYR A 131 -16.78 4.59 -13.78
CA TYR A 131 -16.14 4.23 -12.53
C TYR A 131 -15.58 5.45 -11.82
N ARG A 132 -15.42 5.32 -10.49
CA ARG A 132 -14.63 6.26 -9.69
C ARG A 132 -13.55 5.51 -8.92
N LEU A 133 -12.38 6.14 -8.80
CA LEU A 133 -11.29 5.67 -7.95
C LEU A 133 -11.16 6.62 -6.76
N LEU A 134 -11.08 6.05 -5.56
CA LEU A 134 -10.86 6.79 -4.33
C LEU A 134 -9.60 6.26 -3.65
N LYS A 135 -8.70 7.16 -3.22
CA LYS A 135 -7.51 6.78 -2.45
C LYS A 135 -7.93 6.32 -1.05
N LEU A 136 -7.67 5.06 -0.74
CA LEU A 136 -8.01 4.42 0.54
C LEU A 136 -6.86 4.49 1.55
N ALA A 137 -7.18 4.15 2.80
CA ALA A 137 -6.17 4.09 3.85
C ALA A 137 -5.24 2.93 3.63
N ASN A 138 -3.98 3.16 3.96
CA ASN A 138 -2.97 2.13 3.79
C ASN A 138 -2.96 1.21 5.01
N ASP A 139 -4.05 0.46 5.19
CA ASP A 139 -4.11 -0.63 6.17
C ASP A 139 -2.99 -1.65 5.97
N VAL A 140 -2.44 -1.73 4.75
CA VAL A 140 -1.33 -2.62 4.42
C VAL A 140 -0.06 -2.20 5.17
N THR A 141 0.24 -0.90 5.27
CA THR A 141 1.38 -0.39 6.04
C THR A 141 1.25 -0.75 7.52
N TYR A 142 0.10 -0.45 8.12
CA TYR A 142 -0.19 -0.82 9.51
C TYR A 142 -0.04 -2.33 9.74
N LYS A 143 -0.66 -3.16 8.88
CA LYS A 143 -0.59 -4.64 8.99
C LYS A 143 0.85 -5.15 8.87
N ARG A 144 1.66 -4.57 7.96
CA ARG A 144 3.07 -4.93 7.79
C ARG A 144 3.91 -4.57 9.01
N LEU A 145 3.76 -3.36 9.54
CA LEU A 145 4.48 -2.91 10.73
C LEU A 145 4.12 -3.75 11.96
N LYS A 146 2.81 -3.97 12.19
CA LYS A 146 2.33 -4.84 13.28
C LYS A 146 2.89 -6.25 13.18
N LYS A 147 2.87 -6.84 11.97
CA LYS A 147 3.43 -8.17 11.73
C LYS A 147 4.93 -8.21 12.01
N ALA A 148 5.69 -7.21 11.55
CA ALA A 148 7.13 -7.12 11.80
C ALA A 148 7.45 -7.04 13.30
N LEU A 149 6.70 -6.22 14.05
CA LEU A 149 6.83 -6.12 15.52
C LEU A 149 6.51 -7.44 16.21
N THR A 150 5.44 -8.12 15.79
CA THR A 150 5.09 -9.45 16.33
C THR A 150 6.15 -10.50 15.99
N THR A 151 6.74 -10.44 14.80
CA THR A 151 7.84 -11.32 14.40
C THR A 151 9.10 -11.04 15.22
N LEU A 152 9.43 -9.77 15.47
CA LEU A 152 10.57 -9.38 16.31
C LEU A 152 10.41 -9.90 17.74
N GLN A 153 9.22 -9.75 18.34
CA GLN A 153 8.95 -10.25 19.69
C GLN A 153 9.12 -11.77 19.81
N LYS A 154 8.74 -12.51 18.77
CA LYS A 154 8.85 -13.98 18.71
C LYS A 154 10.23 -14.46 18.24
N TYR A 155 11.18 -13.56 18.03
CA TYR A 155 12.50 -13.91 17.53
C TYR A 155 13.43 -14.32 18.66
N HIS A 156 13.73 -15.61 18.77
CA HIS A 156 14.55 -16.17 19.85
C HIS A 156 15.97 -16.55 19.40
N SER A 157 16.13 -16.95 18.14
CA SER A 157 17.41 -17.44 17.61
C SER A 157 17.43 -17.29 16.08
N GLY A 158 18.60 -16.91 15.56
CA GLY A 158 18.92 -16.98 14.14
C GLY A 158 19.94 -15.93 13.70
N PRO A 159 20.08 -15.71 12.38
CA PRO A 159 21.11 -14.81 11.84
C PRO A 159 21.02 -13.37 12.34
N ALA A 160 19.84 -12.91 12.74
CA ALA A 160 19.61 -11.54 13.22
C ALA A 160 19.83 -11.37 14.72
N SER A 161 20.08 -12.43 15.50
CA SER A 161 20.20 -12.35 16.96
C SER A 161 21.29 -11.37 17.41
N ALA A 162 22.49 -11.46 16.84
CA ALA A 162 23.59 -10.56 17.18
C ALA A 162 23.26 -9.10 16.86
N LEU A 163 22.57 -8.85 15.74
CA LEU A 163 22.14 -7.50 15.37
C LEU A 163 21.10 -6.95 16.36
N ILE A 164 20.12 -7.77 16.76
CA ILE A 164 19.11 -7.39 17.75
C ILE A 164 19.79 -7.07 19.09
N GLU A 165 20.72 -7.89 19.56
CA GLU A 165 21.43 -7.65 20.81
C GLU A 165 22.18 -6.32 20.80
N VAL A 166 22.82 -5.97 19.70
CA VAL A 166 23.51 -4.67 19.56
C VAL A 166 22.52 -3.51 19.51
N LEU A 167 21.46 -3.60 18.71
CA LEU A 167 20.45 -2.54 18.57
C LEU A 167 19.70 -2.25 19.88
N PHE A 168 19.51 -3.26 20.72
CA PHE A 168 18.86 -3.14 22.02
C PHE A 168 19.86 -2.98 23.19
N GLY A 169 21.14 -2.71 22.90
CA GLY A 169 22.16 -2.40 23.91
C GLY A 169 22.55 -3.56 24.82
N ALA A 170 22.20 -4.80 24.46
CA ALA A 170 22.60 -6.00 25.18
C ALA A 170 24.01 -6.49 24.80
N SER A 171 24.57 -6.00 23.69
CA SER A 171 25.93 -6.28 23.24
C SER A 171 26.56 -5.07 22.54
N ALA A 172 27.89 -4.99 22.53
CA ALA A 172 28.62 -3.96 21.80
C ALA A 172 28.75 -4.33 20.31
N PRO A 173 28.87 -3.33 19.40
CA PRO A 173 29.15 -3.59 17.99
C PRO A 173 30.44 -4.42 17.82
N SER A 174 30.40 -5.43 16.95
CA SER A 174 31.57 -6.24 16.62
C SER A 174 32.64 -5.42 15.89
N PRO A 175 33.95 -5.72 16.07
CA PRO A 175 35.01 -5.09 15.32
C PRO A 175 34.80 -5.20 13.80
N ALA A 176 35.13 -4.14 13.06
CA ALA A 176 34.99 -4.11 11.60
C ALA A 176 35.88 -5.15 10.87
N SER A 177 36.93 -5.64 11.54
CA SER A 177 37.77 -6.74 11.04
C SER A 177 37.03 -8.07 10.92
N ASP A 178 35.92 -8.25 11.65
CA ASP A 178 35.14 -9.49 11.71
C ASP A 178 33.99 -9.53 10.71
N ILE A 179 33.92 -8.57 9.78
CA ILE A 179 32.98 -8.61 8.66
C ILE A 179 33.30 -9.83 7.81
N ARG A 180 32.58 -10.94 8.06
CA ARG A 180 32.61 -12.12 7.19
C ARG A 180 32.27 -11.66 5.78
N LYS A 181 33.22 -11.81 4.87
CA LYS A 181 33.01 -11.62 3.43
C LYS A 181 32.01 -12.68 2.97
N HIS A 182 30.71 -12.40 3.07
CA HIS A 182 29.71 -13.21 2.38
C HIS A 182 30.04 -13.15 0.88
N GLY A 183 30.29 -14.33 0.31
CA GLY A 183 31.04 -14.52 -0.92
C GLY A 183 30.61 -13.62 -2.07
N ARG A 184 31.57 -12.86 -2.61
CA ARG A 184 31.51 -12.50 -4.03
C ARG A 184 31.53 -13.82 -4.79
N VAL A 185 30.41 -14.19 -5.40
CA VAL A 185 30.39 -15.21 -6.44
C VAL A 185 31.26 -14.67 -7.58
N SER A 186 32.44 -15.27 -7.76
CA SER A 186 33.27 -15.03 -8.92
C SER A 186 32.50 -15.45 -10.17
N PRO A 187 32.42 -14.64 -11.24
CA PRO A 187 31.86 -15.11 -12.50
C PRO A 187 32.80 -16.19 -13.06
N SER A 188 32.27 -17.40 -13.24
CA SER A 188 32.93 -18.46 -13.99
C SER A 188 33.15 -17.97 -15.42
N ARG A 189 34.41 -18.05 -15.88
CA ARG A 189 34.81 -17.85 -17.28
C ARG A 189 34.12 -18.85 -18.21
#